data_AF-A0A139P334-F1
#
_entry.id   AF-A0A139P334-F1
#
_cell.length_a   1.000
_cell.length_b   1.000
_cell.length_c   1.000
_cell.angle_alpha   90.00
_cell.angle_beta   90.00
_cell.angle_gamma   90.00
#
_symmetry.space_group_name_H-M   'P 1'
#
loop_
_entity.id
_entity.type
_entity.pdbx_description
1 polymer ?
#
loop_
_entity_poly.entity_id
_entity_poly.type
_entity_poly.pdbx_seq_one_letter_code
_entity_poly.pdbx_strand_id
1 'polypeptide(L)'
;MNNKEEFLKVKEAYKSARTEEKKRIIGFLLNKKDNDGNLIFLKEKDGTDTFVKTSRGSGWPNYSSGRTLSRPYDLSNHMWIDLSYKGNDILISLQSFDIDPNSNNLHVLYDRIGIMFEKDGKILLPDNKSEVSDAFLKMETTNWELPLSEADMEEMVNYIINHYEK
;
A
#
# COMPACT_ATOMS: atom_id res chain seq x y z
N MET A 1 15.94 12.61 -29.66
CA MET A 1 15.12 13.11 -28.55
C MET A 1 16.05 13.59 -27.45
N ASN A 2 15.67 14.63 -26.69
CA ASN A 2 16.45 15.05 -25.53
C ASN A 2 16.30 14.01 -24.41
N ASN A 3 17.39 13.49 -23.85
CA ASN A 3 17.38 12.49 -22.76
C ASN A 3 16.48 12.91 -21.59
N LYS A 4 16.34 14.23 -21.33
CA LYS A 4 15.44 14.76 -20.31
C LYS A 4 13.96 14.55 -20.64
N GLU A 5 13.56 14.77 -21.89
CA GLU A 5 12.17 14.58 -22.32
C GLU A 5 11.78 13.12 -22.30
N GLU A 6 12.69 12.24 -22.73
CA GLU A 6 12.49 10.81 -22.69
C GLU A 6 12.33 10.30 -21.25
N PHE A 7 13.19 10.74 -20.34
CA PHE A 7 13.07 10.41 -18.92
C PHE A 7 11.71 10.83 -18.34
N LEU A 8 11.24 12.04 -18.65
CA LEU A 8 9.94 12.52 -18.18
C LEU A 8 8.78 11.69 -18.74
N LYS A 9 8.85 11.28 -20.01
CA LYS A 9 7.85 10.39 -20.62
C LYS A 9 7.81 9.03 -19.93
N VAL A 10 8.96 8.41 -19.69
CA VAL A 10 9.05 7.12 -18.99
C VAL A 10 8.52 7.24 -17.56
N LYS A 11 8.88 8.32 -16.86
CA LYS A 11 8.39 8.57 -15.50
C LYS A 11 6.87 8.67 -15.43
N GLU A 12 6.24 9.41 -16.34
CA GLU A 12 4.78 9.53 -16.37
C GLU A 12 4.11 8.23 -16.80
N ALA A 13 4.66 7.51 -17.78
CA ALA A 13 4.16 6.19 -18.16
C ALA A 13 4.20 5.18 -16.99
N TYR A 14 5.28 5.17 -16.21
CA TYR A 14 5.41 4.33 -15.02
C TYR A 14 4.36 4.66 -13.95
N LYS A 15 4.12 5.95 -13.67
CA LYS A 15 3.06 6.38 -12.74
C LYS A 15 1.67 5.93 -13.20
N SER A 16 1.38 6.08 -14.50
CA SER A 16 0.11 5.62 -15.08
C SER A 16 -0.04 4.11 -14.95
N ALA A 17 0.99 3.33 -15.28
CA ALA A 17 0.97 1.88 -15.16
C ALA A 17 0.71 1.42 -13.71
N ARG A 18 1.39 2.03 -12.72
CA ARG A 18 1.14 1.74 -11.29
C ARG A 18 -0.27 2.09 -10.85
N THR A 19 -0.82 3.18 -11.36
CA THR A 19 -2.20 3.59 -11.05
C THR A 19 -3.21 2.59 -11.57
N GLU A 20 -3.04 2.11 -12.81
CA GLU A 20 -3.91 1.09 -13.40
C GLU A 20 -3.77 -0.25 -12.68
N GLU A 21 -2.54 -0.63 -12.32
CA GLU A 21 -2.30 -1.86 -11.57
C GLU A 21 -2.97 -1.83 -10.19
N LYS A 22 -2.84 -0.72 -9.45
CA LYS A 22 -3.57 -0.51 -8.20
C LYS A 22 -5.08 -0.66 -8.39
N LYS A 23 -5.66 -0.05 -9.43
CA LYS A 23 -7.10 -0.14 -9.72
C LYS A 23 -7.52 -1.57 -10.03
N ARG A 24 -6.68 -2.33 -10.75
CA ARG A 24 -6.93 -3.74 -11.07
C ARG A 24 -6.98 -4.59 -9.81
N ILE A 25 -6.00 -4.42 -8.90
CA ILE A 25 -5.97 -5.11 -7.61
C ILE A 25 -7.21 -4.75 -6.77
N ILE A 26 -7.55 -3.46 -6.65
CA ILE A 26 -8.77 -3.02 -5.96
C ILE A 26 -10.02 -3.68 -6.55
N GLY A 27 -10.14 -3.66 -7.88
CA GLY A 27 -11.28 -4.25 -8.58
C GLY A 27 -11.38 -5.74 -8.33
N PHE A 28 -10.26 -6.46 -8.30
CA PHE A 28 -10.24 -7.89 -7.99
C PHE A 28 -10.71 -8.17 -6.56
N LEU A 29 -10.10 -7.51 -5.58
CA LEU A 29 -10.37 -7.74 -4.15
C LEU A 29 -11.82 -7.36 -3.78
N LEU A 30 -12.32 -6.23 -4.27
CA LEU A 30 -13.68 -5.76 -3.95
C LEU A 30 -14.80 -6.50 -4.71
N ASN A 31 -14.47 -7.34 -5.70
CA ASN A 31 -15.44 -8.21 -6.37
C ASN A 31 -15.38 -9.66 -5.88
N LYS A 32 -14.44 -10.00 -4.99
CA LYS A 32 -14.29 -11.35 -4.47
C LYS A 32 -15.46 -11.70 -3.55
N LYS A 33 -16.06 -12.86 -3.78
CA LYS A 33 -17.21 -13.37 -3.03
C LYS A 33 -16.91 -14.69 -2.35
N ASP A 34 -17.54 -14.91 -1.19
CA ASP A 34 -17.57 -16.20 -0.51
C ASP A 34 -18.58 -17.16 -1.18
N ASN A 35 -18.69 -18.38 -0.61
CA ASN A 35 -19.60 -19.41 -1.11
C ASN A 35 -21.09 -19.04 -0.99
N ASP A 36 -21.43 -18.12 -0.09
CA ASP A 36 -22.79 -17.61 0.11
C ASP A 36 -23.09 -16.41 -0.80
N GLY A 37 -22.11 -15.95 -1.59
CA GLY A 37 -22.23 -14.85 -2.53
C GLY A 37 -22.02 -13.46 -1.91
N ASN A 38 -21.57 -13.38 -0.66
CA ASN A 38 -21.27 -12.13 0.02
C ASN A 38 -19.86 -11.64 -0.34
N LEU A 39 -19.64 -10.32 -0.30
CA LEU A 39 -18.31 -9.75 -0.51
C LEU A 39 -17.37 -10.13 0.65
N ILE A 40 -16.18 -10.61 0.30
CA ILE A 40 -15.16 -10.99 1.28
C ILE A 40 -14.51 -9.74 1.89
N PHE A 41 -14.14 -8.78 1.03
CA PHE A 41 -13.46 -7.55 1.42
C PHE A 41 -14.36 -6.35 1.24
N LEU A 42 -14.25 -5.43 2.19
CA LEU A 42 -14.96 -4.16 2.18
C LEU A 42 -13.94 -3.01 2.15
N LYS A 43 -14.33 -1.87 1.60
CA LYS A 43 -13.50 -0.65 1.64
C LYS A 43 -13.90 0.17 2.86
N GLU A 44 -12.98 0.33 3.83
CA GLU A 44 -13.08 1.15 5.07
C GLU A 44 -14.42 1.14 5.84
N LYS A 45 -14.37 0.91 7.15
CA LYS A 45 -15.55 0.93 8.02
C LYS A 45 -15.84 2.36 8.51
N ASP A 46 -16.93 2.98 8.06
CA ASP A 46 -17.50 4.17 8.72
C ASP A 46 -18.70 3.81 9.60
N GLY A 47 -18.70 2.63 10.23
CA GLY A 47 -19.79 2.20 11.11
C GLY A 47 -21.15 2.04 10.40
N THR A 48 -21.20 2.21 9.08
CA THR A 48 -22.33 1.91 8.21
C THR A 48 -21.87 1.00 7.07
N ASP A 49 -22.74 0.14 6.56
CA ASP A 49 -22.47 -0.72 5.38
C ASP A 49 -22.35 0.11 4.07
N THR A 50 -22.11 1.43 4.16
CA THR A 50 -22.01 2.33 3.02
C THR A 50 -20.57 2.74 2.73
N PHE A 51 -20.15 2.37 1.52
CA PHE A 51 -18.86 2.65 0.90
C PHE A 51 -18.46 4.13 1.03
N VAL A 52 -17.50 4.45 1.90
CA VAL A 52 -16.89 5.78 1.86
C VAL A 52 -15.88 5.83 0.72
N LYS A 53 -16.30 6.54 -0.33
CA LYS A 53 -15.46 6.88 -1.48
C LYS A 53 -14.43 7.95 -1.07
N THR A 54 -13.61 7.74 -0.04
CA THR A 54 -12.43 8.60 0.11
C THR A 54 -11.34 8.10 -0.84
N SER A 55 -10.85 9.03 -1.65
CA SER A 55 -9.79 8.85 -2.64
C SER A 55 -8.42 8.83 -1.95
N ARG A 56 -8.25 7.95 -0.96
CA ARG A 56 -6.98 7.76 -0.26
C ARG A 56 -6.30 6.47 -0.75
N GLY A 57 -5.02 6.33 -0.45
CA GLY A 57 -4.18 5.28 -1.03
C GLY A 57 -3.05 5.79 -1.93
N SER A 58 -2.72 7.08 -1.87
CA SER A 58 -1.51 7.61 -2.49
C SER A 58 -0.92 8.77 -1.70
N GLY A 59 0.39 8.95 -1.78
CA GLY A 59 1.08 10.06 -1.14
C GLY A 59 0.65 11.41 -1.71
N TRP A 60 0.94 12.48 -0.96
CA TRP A 60 0.53 13.82 -1.33
C TRP A 60 1.32 14.34 -2.53
N PRO A 61 0.65 14.89 -3.57
CA PRO A 61 1.33 15.38 -4.78
C PRO A 61 2.14 16.67 -4.55
N ASN A 62 1.95 17.34 -3.41
CA ASN A 62 2.63 18.58 -3.05
C ASN A 62 3.32 18.46 -1.67
N TYR A 63 4.02 17.35 -1.43
CA TYR A 63 4.69 17.10 -0.16
C TYR A 63 5.86 18.08 0.05
N SER A 64 5.88 18.76 1.19
CA SER A 64 6.90 19.77 1.54
C SER A 64 7.68 19.46 2.81
N SER A 65 7.48 18.28 3.41
CA SER A 65 8.06 17.90 4.71
C SER A 65 7.86 18.97 5.79
N GLY A 66 6.64 19.49 5.94
CA GLY A 66 6.39 20.57 6.90
C GLY A 66 7.05 21.89 6.50
N ARG A 67 7.20 22.15 5.19
CA ARG A 67 7.84 23.34 4.59
C ARG A 67 9.37 23.41 4.74
N THR A 68 10.04 22.33 5.12
CA THR A 68 11.51 22.28 5.17
C THR A 68 12.14 22.11 3.79
N LEU A 69 11.41 21.54 2.82
CA LEU A 69 11.87 21.39 1.45
C LEU A 69 11.73 22.71 0.69
N SER A 70 12.78 23.11 -0.03
CA SER A 70 12.80 24.33 -0.86
C SER A 70 11.79 24.33 -2.01
N ARG A 71 11.34 23.14 -2.42
CA ARG A 71 10.24 22.92 -3.36
C ARG A 71 9.43 21.70 -2.94
N PRO A 72 8.12 21.65 -3.23
CA PRO A 72 7.32 20.46 -3.00
C PRO A 72 7.69 19.32 -3.95
N TYR A 73 7.43 18.08 -3.51
CA TYR A 73 7.61 16.87 -4.29
C TYR A 73 6.30 16.11 -4.44
N ASP A 74 6.18 15.44 -5.58
CA ASP A 74 5.02 14.60 -5.91
C ASP A 74 5.21 13.18 -5.38
N LEU A 75 4.46 12.83 -4.34
CA LEU A 75 4.43 11.49 -3.74
C LEU A 75 3.25 10.64 -4.24
N SER A 76 2.54 11.03 -5.30
CA SER A 76 1.42 10.26 -5.84
C SER A 76 1.78 8.80 -6.20
N ASN A 77 3.06 8.52 -6.45
CA ASN A 77 3.56 7.19 -6.76
C ASN A 77 3.74 6.27 -5.53
N HIS A 78 3.74 6.83 -4.32
CA HIS A 78 3.70 6.06 -3.08
C HIS A 78 2.25 5.64 -2.85
N MET A 79 1.91 4.38 -3.13
CA MET A 79 0.52 3.92 -3.25
C MET A 79 0.21 2.79 -2.27
N TRP A 80 -1.00 2.79 -1.74
CA TRP A 80 -1.52 1.73 -0.89
C TRP A 80 -3.02 1.54 -1.12
N ILE A 81 -3.56 0.45 -0.58
CA ILE A 81 -4.96 0.06 -0.62
C ILE A 81 -5.39 -0.25 0.81
N ASP A 82 -6.39 0.48 1.29
CA ASP A 82 -7.03 0.22 2.58
C ASP A 82 -8.26 -0.67 2.37
N LEU A 83 -8.33 -1.78 3.10
CA LEU A 83 -9.38 -2.79 3.04
C LEU A 83 -9.80 -3.21 4.43
N SER A 84 -10.96 -3.84 4.53
CA SER A 84 -11.41 -4.49 5.74
C SER A 84 -11.84 -5.93 5.47
N TYR A 85 -11.47 -6.83 6.37
CA TYR A 85 -11.90 -8.22 6.41
C TYR A 85 -12.47 -8.54 7.79
N LYS A 86 -13.75 -8.94 7.85
CA LYS A 86 -14.48 -9.21 9.11
C LYS A 86 -14.35 -8.10 10.16
N GLY A 87 -14.23 -6.85 9.71
CA GLY A 87 -14.09 -5.67 10.57
C GLY A 87 -12.67 -5.37 11.05
N ASN A 88 -11.67 -6.14 10.63
CA ASN A 88 -10.25 -5.82 10.83
C ASN A 88 -9.75 -4.96 9.67
N ASP A 89 -8.90 -3.98 9.96
CA ASP A 89 -8.32 -3.08 8.95
C ASP A 89 -7.03 -3.69 8.39
N ILE A 90 -6.89 -3.64 7.07
CA ILE A 90 -5.74 -4.19 6.33
C ILE A 90 -5.24 -3.10 5.38
N LEU A 91 -3.92 -2.90 5.36
CA LEU A 91 -3.26 -2.03 4.40
C LEU A 91 -2.38 -2.87 3.48
N ILE A 92 -2.61 -2.76 2.17
CA ILE A 92 -1.78 -3.36 1.12
C ILE A 92 -0.98 -2.24 0.46
N SER A 93 0.33 -2.24 0.66
CA SER A 93 1.26 -1.29 0.07
C SER A 93 1.81 -1.79 -1.26
N LEU A 94 1.89 -0.93 -2.27
CA LEU A 94 2.54 -1.21 -3.57
C LEU A 94 4.04 -0.86 -3.55
N GLN A 95 4.58 -0.66 -2.36
CA GLN A 95 6.01 -0.58 -2.09
C GLN A 95 6.23 -1.09 -0.66
N SER A 96 6.97 -2.17 -0.49
CA SER A 96 7.17 -2.74 0.84
C SER A 96 8.37 -2.13 1.53
N PHE A 97 8.31 -2.03 2.86
CA PHE A 97 9.48 -1.78 3.69
C PHE A 97 10.14 -3.11 4.03
N ASP A 98 11.46 -3.15 3.94
CA ASP A 98 12.25 -4.32 4.31
C ASP A 98 13.41 -3.89 5.19
N ILE A 99 13.70 -4.66 6.24
CA ILE A 99 14.89 -4.47 7.06
C ILE A 99 15.80 -5.65 6.74
N ASP A 100 16.87 -5.40 5.98
CA ASP A 100 17.79 -6.46 5.59
C ASP A 100 18.33 -7.15 6.85
N PRO A 101 18.08 -8.46 7.06
CA PRO A 101 18.49 -9.14 8.27
C PRO A 101 20.01 -9.19 8.46
N ASN A 102 20.79 -8.98 7.39
CA ASN A 102 22.24 -9.01 7.46
C ASN A 102 22.85 -7.66 7.86
N SER A 103 22.33 -6.56 7.29
CA SER A 103 22.88 -5.21 7.54
C SER A 103 22.05 -4.35 8.49
N ASN A 104 20.80 -4.75 8.76
CA ASN A 104 19.77 -3.96 9.44
C ASN A 104 19.44 -2.63 8.75
N ASN A 105 19.73 -2.52 7.45
CA ASN A 105 19.36 -1.35 6.66
C ASN A 105 17.89 -1.39 6.26
N LEU A 106 17.22 -0.25 6.33
CA LEU A 106 15.87 -0.08 5.80
C LEU A 106 15.91 0.10 4.28
N HIS A 107 15.20 -0.78 3.59
CA HIS A 107 14.96 -0.72 2.15
C HIS A 107 13.50 -0.41 1.86
N VAL A 108 13.27 0.19 0.69
CA VAL A 108 11.94 0.33 0.10
C VAL A 108 11.95 -0.45 -1.21
N LEU A 109 11.18 -1.53 -1.27
CA LEU A 109 11.07 -2.38 -2.45
C LEU A 109 9.89 -1.88 -3.29
N TYR A 110 10.19 -1.14 -4.36
CA TYR A 110 9.17 -0.46 -5.17
C TYR A 110 8.31 -1.38 -6.02
N ASP A 111 8.72 -2.63 -6.20
CA ASP A 111 8.07 -3.66 -7.01
C ASP A 111 7.42 -4.75 -6.15
N ARG A 112 7.65 -4.79 -4.83
CA ARG A 112 7.06 -5.79 -3.93
C ARG A 112 5.80 -5.28 -3.25
N ILE A 113 4.87 -6.21 -3.01
CA ILE A 113 3.70 -5.96 -2.17
C ILE A 113 4.08 -6.09 -0.70
N GLY A 114 3.68 -5.11 0.10
CA GLY A 114 3.71 -5.18 1.56
C GLY A 114 2.31 -5.26 2.13
N ILE A 115 2.09 -6.05 3.18
CA ILE A 115 0.78 -6.14 3.85
C ILE A 115 0.95 -5.81 5.33
N MET A 116 0.02 -5.04 5.87
CA MET A 116 -0.07 -4.74 7.29
C MET A 116 -1.49 -5.08 7.78
N PHE A 117 -1.58 -5.94 8.79
CA PHE A 117 -2.84 -6.43 9.38
C PHE A 117 -3.29 -5.66 10.62
N GLU A 118 -2.51 -4.67 11.01
CA GLU A 118 -2.74 -3.81 12.17
C GLU A 118 -2.77 -2.35 11.76
N LYS A 119 -3.34 -1.50 12.61
CA LYS A 119 -3.27 -0.06 12.40
C LYS A 119 -1.84 0.45 12.59
N ASP A 120 -1.51 1.44 11.76
CA ASP A 120 -0.31 2.24 11.93
C ASP A 120 -0.29 2.83 13.35
N GLY A 121 0.78 2.53 14.07
CA GLY A 121 1.08 3.08 15.38
C GLY A 121 2.17 4.13 15.28
N LYS A 122 2.60 4.62 16.44
CA LYS A 122 3.76 5.50 16.52
C LYS A 122 4.74 5.00 17.56
N ILE A 123 6.02 5.09 17.22
CA ILE A 123 7.12 4.81 18.14
C ILE A 123 7.81 6.14 18.48
N LEU A 124 8.08 6.32 19.77
CA LEU A 124 8.89 7.43 20.27
C LEU A 124 10.37 7.14 20.01
N LEU A 125 11.05 8.06 19.34
CA LEU A 125 12.47 7.98 19.08
C LEU A 125 13.30 8.23 20.35
N PRO A 126 14.58 7.81 20.39
CA PRO A 126 15.45 7.99 21.56
C PRO A 126 15.65 9.45 22.03
N ASP A 127 15.29 10.43 21.19
CA ASP A 127 15.30 11.85 21.55
C ASP A 127 14.14 12.24 22.49
N ASN A 128 13.24 11.30 22.81
CA ASN A 128 12.05 11.44 23.64
C ASN A 128 11.12 12.57 23.20
N LYS A 129 11.17 12.95 21.92
CA LYS A 129 10.38 14.07 21.36
C LYS A 129 9.77 13.73 20.00
N SER A 130 10.49 12.98 19.19
CA SER A 130 10.08 12.67 17.83
C SER A 130 9.32 11.36 17.81
N GLU A 131 8.18 11.34 17.14
CA GLU A 131 7.40 10.13 16.90
C GLU A 131 7.47 9.78 15.41
N VAL A 132 7.67 8.50 15.11
CA VAL A 132 7.62 7.97 13.75
C VAL A 132 6.58 6.88 13.64
N SER A 133 5.98 6.73 12.47
CA SER A 133 5.10 5.59 12.15
C SER A 133 5.88 4.29 12.34
N ASP A 134 5.22 3.27 12.90
CA ASP A 134 5.81 1.94 13.08
C ASP A 134 5.52 0.98 11.91
N ALA A 135 4.91 1.49 10.84
CA ALA A 135 4.57 0.70 9.67
C ALA A 135 5.77 -0.03 9.04
N PHE A 136 6.98 0.56 9.10
CA PHE A 136 8.19 -0.09 8.57
C PHE A 136 8.64 -1.31 9.37
N LEU A 137 8.14 -1.50 10.60
CA LEU A 137 8.38 -2.70 11.41
C LEU A 137 7.25 -3.73 11.29
N LYS A 138 6.01 -3.25 11.14
CA LYS A 138 4.81 -4.10 11.10
C LYS A 138 4.47 -4.63 9.70
N MET A 139 4.94 -3.96 8.66
CA MET A 139 4.65 -4.36 7.30
C MET A 139 5.39 -5.65 6.95
N GLU A 140 4.62 -6.66 6.55
CA GLU A 140 5.15 -7.90 6.02
C GLU A 140 5.47 -7.72 4.53
N THR A 141 6.76 -7.85 4.17
CA THR A 141 7.17 -7.92 2.77
C THR A 141 6.83 -9.29 2.20
N THR A 142 6.14 -9.30 1.07
CA THR A 142 5.70 -10.52 0.39
C THR A 142 6.60 -10.84 -0.81
N ASN A 143 6.51 -12.06 -1.33
CA ASN A 143 7.23 -12.46 -2.55
C ASN A 143 6.54 -11.99 -3.83
N TRP A 144 5.34 -11.41 -3.77
CA TRP A 144 4.62 -10.96 -4.96
C TRP A 144 5.26 -9.72 -5.57
N GLU A 145 5.50 -9.78 -6.88
CA GLU A 145 6.11 -8.71 -7.66
C GLU A 145 5.08 -8.07 -8.59
N LEU A 146 5.08 -6.74 -8.66
CA LEU A 146 4.24 -6.01 -9.60
C LEU A 146 4.74 -6.18 -11.04
N PRO A 147 3.84 -6.35 -12.04
CA PRO A 147 2.38 -6.46 -11.90
C PRO A 147 1.95 -7.87 -11.47
N LEU A 148 0.88 -7.96 -10.68
CA LEU A 148 0.38 -9.24 -10.17
C LEU A 148 -0.30 -10.05 -11.27
N SER A 149 -0.16 -11.37 -11.27
CA SER A 149 -1.08 -12.23 -12.01
C SER A 149 -2.42 -12.36 -11.27
N GLU A 150 -3.45 -12.92 -11.92
CA GLU A 150 -4.68 -13.31 -11.21
C GLU A 150 -4.40 -14.37 -10.13
N ALA A 151 -3.45 -15.28 -10.37
CA ALA A 151 -3.05 -16.28 -9.40
C ALA A 151 -2.40 -15.65 -8.15
N ASP A 152 -1.55 -14.64 -8.33
CA ASP A 152 -0.96 -13.90 -7.19
C ASP A 152 -2.05 -13.18 -6.37
N MET A 153 -3.06 -12.61 -7.05
CA MET A 153 -4.17 -11.96 -6.37
C MET A 153 -5.07 -12.97 -5.63
N GLU A 154 -5.30 -14.17 -6.19
CA GLU A 154 -6.00 -15.26 -5.50
C GLU A 154 -5.22 -15.75 -4.26
N GLU A 155 -3.90 -15.91 -4.39
CA GLU A 155 -3.04 -16.27 -3.28
C GLU A 155 -3.07 -15.20 -2.18
N MET A 156 -3.06 -13.92 -2.55
CA MET A 156 -3.19 -12.79 -1.63
C MET A 156 -4.53 -12.84 -0.87
N VAL A 157 -5.64 -13.15 -1.53
CA VAL A 157 -6.95 -13.32 -0.86
C VAL A 157 -6.85 -14.41 0.21
N ASN A 158 -6.34 -15.58 -0.16
CA ASN A 158 -6.20 -16.70 0.76
C ASN A 158 -5.25 -16.38 1.92
N TYR A 159 -4.15 -15.67 1.64
CA TYR A 159 -3.19 -15.23 2.63
C TYR A 159 -3.85 -14.35 3.70
N ILE A 160 -4.64 -13.36 3.28
CA ILE A 160 -5.36 -12.46 4.18
C ILE A 160 -6.39 -13.22 5.01
N ILE A 161 -7.19 -14.10 4.40
CA ILE A 161 -8.18 -14.91 5.12
C ILE A 161 -7.49 -15.79 6.18
N ASN A 162 -6.44 -16.51 5.78
CA ASN A 162 -5.68 -17.40 6.64
C ASN A 162 -4.94 -16.67 7.78
N HIS A 163 -4.72 -15.36 7.68
CA HIS A 163 -4.17 -14.58 8.78
C HIS A 163 -5.15 -14.51 9.97
N TYR A 164 -6.46 -14.38 9.69
CA TYR A 164 -7.48 -14.16 10.73
C TYR A 164 -8.26 -15.42 11.15
N GLU A 165 -8.25 -16.49 10.34
CA GLU A 165 -9.04 -17.70 10.59
C GLU A 165 -8.25 -18.86 11.24
N LYS A 166 -7.10 -18.58 11.88
CA LYS A 166 -6.30 -19.59 12.60
C LYS A 166 -6.96 -20.07 13.90
#